data_AF-A0AAV1W9U7-F1
#
_entry.id   AF-A0AAV1W9U7-F1
#
_cell.length_a   1.000
_cell.length_b   1.000
_cell.length_c   1.000
_cell.angle_alpha   90.00
_cell.angle_beta   90.00
_cell.angle_gamma   90.00
#
_symmetry.space_group_name_H-M   'P 1'
#
loop_
_entity.id
_entity.type
_entity.pdbx_description
1 polymer ?
#
loop_
_entity_poly.entity_id
_entity_poly.type
_entity_poly.pdbx_seq_one_letter_code
_entity_poly.pdbx_strand_id
1 'polypeptide(L)'
;METRAAKRKATSINVSDVQDENSMKKQRVVLGEISNLPNFTEEPICVKNPRIKRVAASRKPFSSLDSDFDDQNKALASVSAKSTTNVKFSDPHNFEPIVNDICSYLSRMERENKRRPMLNYIEKVQCDVTPHMRGILVDWLVEVADEYKLLPDTLFLSISYIDRFLSLNPVAKPKLQLLGVSTMMIAAKYEEISPPHVEDFVLITDNTYDKSEVVKMEADILKSLCFEMGNPTAKTFLRRFAGIGSENIKAKKLQFEHLCNYLAELSLLDYSCLKFLPSLVAASATFLARYIMWPKMHPWTSNLCKSTGYNVAELKECVLILHDLYMARRGGSFTAIREKYKQNKFKNVAHLPSPPQLPSPLFEEEYTS
;
A
#
# COMPACT_ATOMS: atom_id res chain seq x y z
N MET A 1 4.29 53.91 57.35
CA MET A 1 3.15 54.84 57.18
C MET A 1 3.19 55.36 55.76
N GLU A 2 2.04 55.33 55.11
CA GLU A 2 1.80 55.48 53.67
C GLU A 2 2.37 56.76 53.05
N THR A 3 2.75 56.69 51.77
CA THR A 3 2.51 57.79 50.82
C THR A 3 2.55 57.33 49.36
N ARG A 4 1.72 58.02 48.59
CA ARG A 4 1.29 57.88 47.19
C ARG A 4 2.28 58.60 46.27
N ALA A 5 2.78 57.96 45.20
CA ALA A 5 3.37 58.69 44.07
C ALA A 5 3.44 57.85 42.79
N ALA A 6 2.61 58.20 41.81
CA ALA A 6 2.78 57.81 40.43
C ALA A 6 3.77 58.76 39.73
N LYS A 7 4.86 58.25 39.14
CA LYS A 7 5.28 58.53 37.75
C LYS A 7 6.63 57.89 37.40
N ARG A 8 6.63 57.24 36.22
CA ARG A 8 7.73 57.00 35.27
C ARG A 8 8.76 55.91 35.63
N LYS A 9 8.62 54.76 34.99
CA LYS A 9 9.40 54.44 33.77
C LYS A 9 8.86 53.18 33.09
N ALA A 10 8.70 53.30 31.77
CA ALA A 10 8.46 52.21 30.86
C ALA A 10 9.68 51.29 30.80
N THR A 11 9.47 49.98 30.91
CA THR A 11 10.02 48.99 29.98
C THR A 11 9.23 47.69 30.13
N SER A 12 8.70 47.25 29.01
CA SER A 12 7.84 46.11 28.75
C SER A 12 8.64 44.82 28.55
N ILE A 13 8.34 43.75 29.29
CA ILE A 13 8.42 42.34 28.84
C ILE A 13 7.40 41.51 29.64
N ASN A 14 6.38 40.99 28.96
CA ASN A 14 5.63 39.74 29.25
C ASN A 14 4.64 39.57 28.07
N VAL A 15 4.93 38.69 27.11
CA VAL A 15 4.62 37.25 27.08
C VAL A 15 3.10 36.99 27.04
N SER A 16 2.55 37.08 25.84
CA SER A 16 1.48 36.23 25.29
C SER A 16 1.16 36.75 23.88
N ASP A 17 0.84 35.85 22.95
CA ASP A 17 0.44 36.10 21.55
C ASP A 17 1.57 36.15 20.50
N VAL A 18 2.28 35.03 20.37
CA VAL A 18 2.74 34.56 19.04
C VAL A 18 2.56 33.03 19.02
N GLN A 19 1.39 32.58 18.56
CA GLN A 19 1.24 31.22 18.05
C GLN A 19 0.78 31.30 16.60
N ASP A 20 1.75 31.04 15.73
CA ASP A 20 1.64 30.37 14.43
C ASP A 20 0.50 30.79 13.49
N GLU A 21 0.60 32.00 12.94
CA GLU A 21 0.25 32.18 11.52
C GLU A 21 1.39 31.66 10.65
N ASN A 22 1.46 30.33 10.52
CA ASN A 22 2.18 29.71 9.41
C ASN A 22 1.26 28.63 8.82
N SER A 23 0.15 29.10 8.27
CA SER A 23 -0.65 28.34 7.32
C SER A 23 0.26 27.96 6.15
N MET A 24 0.74 26.71 6.18
CA MET A 24 1.47 26.11 5.08
C MET A 24 0.64 26.32 3.81
N LYS A 25 1.16 27.10 2.86
CA LYS A 25 0.63 27.14 1.50
C LYS A 25 0.74 25.72 0.93
N LYS A 26 -0.32 24.92 1.08
CA LYS A 26 -0.49 23.59 0.47
C LYS A 26 -0.19 23.73 -1.01
N GLN A 27 0.79 23.00 -1.50
CA GLN A 27 1.13 23.00 -2.92
C GLN A 27 -0.01 22.25 -3.62
N ARG A 28 -0.80 22.95 -4.45
CA ARG A 28 -1.95 22.35 -5.12
C ARG A 28 -1.48 21.27 -6.10
N VAL A 29 -1.72 20.01 -5.76
CA VAL A 29 -1.53 18.85 -6.65
C VAL A 29 -2.87 18.44 -7.23
N VAL A 30 -3.32 19.14 -8.27
CA VAL A 30 -4.59 18.82 -8.95
C VAL A 30 -4.30 17.93 -10.15
N LEU A 31 -4.90 16.74 -10.19
CA LEU A 31 -4.91 15.94 -11.42
C LEU A 31 -5.84 16.63 -12.42
N GLY A 32 -5.26 17.14 -13.52
CA GLY A 32 -6.05 17.69 -14.63
C GLY A 32 -6.97 16.65 -15.26
N GLU A 33 -7.88 17.07 -16.15
CA GLU A 33 -8.75 16.13 -16.86
C GLU A 33 -7.89 15.07 -17.55
N ILE A 34 -8.11 13.80 -17.20
CA ILE A 34 -7.59 12.66 -17.97
C ILE A 34 -8.27 12.77 -19.33
N SER A 35 -7.67 13.49 -20.29
CA SER A 35 -8.20 13.72 -21.64
C SER A 35 -7.40 12.87 -22.64
N ASN A 36 -7.94 12.67 -23.85
CA ASN A 36 -7.44 11.69 -24.83
C ASN A 36 -6.04 12.05 -25.35
N LEU A 37 -5.00 11.56 -24.69
CA LEU A 37 -3.68 11.39 -25.31
C LEU A 37 -3.76 10.22 -26.31
N PRO A 38 -3.11 10.31 -27.49
CA PRO A 38 -3.29 9.32 -28.53
C PRO A 38 -2.86 7.94 -28.06
N ASN A 39 -3.79 6.99 -28.12
CA ASN A 39 -3.53 5.57 -27.95
C ASN A 39 -2.48 5.15 -28.99
N PHE A 40 -1.33 4.64 -28.53
CA PHE A 40 -0.55 3.73 -29.37
C PHE A 40 -1.35 2.44 -29.48
N THR A 41 -2.14 2.37 -30.56
CA THR A 41 -2.71 1.18 -31.22
C THR A 41 -3.13 0.01 -30.32
N GLU A 42 -4.43 -0.08 -30.05
CA GLU A 42 -5.32 -1.21 -30.38
C GLU A 42 -6.73 -0.88 -29.84
N GLU A 43 -7.74 -0.85 -30.73
CA GLU A 43 -9.13 -0.62 -30.35
C GLU A 43 -9.71 -1.89 -29.69
N PRO A 44 -10.26 -1.82 -28.46
CA PRO A 44 -10.95 -2.96 -27.89
C PRO A 44 -12.34 -3.11 -28.52
N ILE A 45 -12.56 -4.23 -29.20
CA ILE A 45 -13.87 -4.65 -29.71
C ILE A 45 -14.74 -5.09 -28.52
N CYS A 46 -15.67 -4.22 -28.11
CA CYS A 46 -16.70 -4.56 -27.12
C CYS A 46 -17.76 -5.48 -27.76
N VAL A 47 -17.66 -6.79 -27.51
CA VAL A 47 -18.70 -7.76 -27.90
C VAL A 47 -19.83 -7.69 -26.86
N LYS A 48 -20.93 -7.02 -27.21
CA LYS A 48 -22.18 -7.07 -26.45
C LYS A 48 -22.77 -8.48 -26.57
N ASN A 49 -22.87 -9.22 -25.46
CA ASN A 49 -23.71 -10.42 -25.36
C ASN A 49 -24.59 -10.40 -24.09
N PRO A 50 -25.75 -11.08 -24.09
CA PRO A 50 -26.93 -10.60 -23.41
C PRO A 50 -27.19 -11.23 -22.02
N ARG A 51 -27.69 -10.38 -21.12
CA ARG A 51 -28.57 -10.64 -19.96
C ARG A 51 -28.31 -11.91 -19.14
N ILE A 52 -27.49 -11.77 -18.08
CA ILE A 52 -27.49 -12.69 -16.94
C ILE A 52 -28.75 -12.44 -16.10
N LYS A 53 -29.56 -13.49 -15.89
CA LYS A 53 -30.78 -13.48 -15.09
C LYS A 53 -30.45 -13.22 -13.61
N ARG A 54 -31.08 -12.21 -13.01
CA ARG A 54 -31.07 -11.96 -11.56
C ARG A 54 -31.80 -13.11 -10.86
N VAL A 55 -31.11 -13.81 -9.96
CA VAL A 55 -31.74 -14.69 -8.97
C VAL A 55 -32.16 -13.80 -7.80
N ALA A 56 -33.48 -13.74 -7.55
CA ALA A 56 -34.06 -13.00 -6.44
C ALA A 56 -33.84 -13.76 -5.12
N ALA A 57 -33.10 -13.17 -4.17
CA ALA A 57 -33.09 -13.62 -2.79
C ALA A 57 -34.23 -12.93 -2.03
N SER A 58 -35.22 -13.73 -1.60
CA SER A 58 -36.35 -13.30 -0.79
C SER A 58 -35.88 -12.79 0.57
N ARG A 59 -36.17 -11.53 0.89
CA ARG A 59 -35.98 -10.93 2.23
C ARG A 59 -37.09 -11.41 3.17
N LYS A 60 -36.73 -11.83 4.38
CA LYS A 60 -37.65 -11.84 5.54
C LYS A 60 -37.27 -10.69 6.48
N PRO A 61 -38.24 -10.02 7.12
CA PRO A 61 -37.98 -8.85 7.96
C PRO A 61 -37.44 -9.27 9.33
N PHE A 62 -36.49 -8.49 9.85
CA PHE A 62 -36.01 -8.57 11.22
C PHE A 62 -37.03 -7.89 12.14
N SER A 63 -37.62 -8.64 13.07
CA SER A 63 -38.36 -8.10 14.22
C SER A 63 -37.58 -8.44 15.49
N SER A 64 -37.49 -7.42 16.35
CA SER A 64 -36.99 -7.39 17.73
C SER A 64 -37.21 -8.66 18.56
N LEU A 65 -36.21 -9.03 19.37
CA LEU A 65 -36.39 -9.65 20.69
C LEU A 65 -35.10 -9.47 21.50
N ASP A 66 -35.23 -8.70 22.58
CA ASP A 66 -34.30 -8.61 23.71
C ASP A 66 -34.38 -9.88 24.59
N SER A 67 -33.41 -9.96 25.52
CA SER A 67 -33.26 -10.85 26.69
C SER A 67 -32.94 -12.31 26.43
N ASP A 68 -31.67 -12.69 26.65
CA ASP A 68 -31.25 -13.76 27.57
C ASP A 68 -29.73 -14.01 27.44
N PHE A 69 -28.93 -13.39 28.32
CA PHE A 69 -27.49 -13.62 28.42
C PHE A 69 -27.08 -13.56 29.89
N ASP A 70 -27.53 -14.54 30.67
CA ASP A 70 -27.01 -14.80 32.02
C ASP A 70 -27.34 -16.24 32.44
N ASP A 71 -26.57 -17.22 31.93
CA ASP A 71 -26.32 -18.48 32.64
C ASP A 71 -25.29 -19.32 31.88
N GLN A 72 -24.00 -19.15 32.20
CA GLN A 72 -23.00 -20.22 32.01
C GLN A 72 -21.66 -20.03 32.74
N ASN A 73 -21.57 -19.15 33.74
CA ASN A 73 -20.36 -18.94 34.55
C ASN A 73 -20.46 -19.53 35.97
N LYS A 74 -20.91 -20.78 36.09
CA LYS A 74 -21.01 -21.47 37.39
C LYS A 74 -20.60 -22.94 37.40
N ALA A 75 -19.73 -23.36 36.48
CA ALA A 75 -19.25 -24.74 36.42
C ALA A 75 -17.75 -24.86 36.08
N LEU A 76 -16.88 -24.05 36.69
CA LEU A 76 -15.41 -24.27 36.61
C LEU A 76 -14.65 -24.04 37.93
N ALA A 77 -15.36 -23.82 39.05
CA ALA A 77 -14.76 -23.58 40.35
C ALA A 77 -14.80 -24.81 41.27
N SER A 78 -14.16 -25.92 40.90
CA SER A 78 -13.90 -27.03 41.84
C SER A 78 -12.96 -28.13 41.33
N VAL A 79 -11.79 -27.81 40.78
CA VAL A 79 -10.67 -28.78 40.76
C VAL A 79 -9.35 -28.06 41.01
N SER A 80 -8.96 -27.97 42.28
CA SER A 80 -7.58 -27.67 42.67
C SER A 80 -7.08 -28.85 43.50
N ALA A 81 -6.14 -29.62 42.95
CA ALA A 81 -4.97 -30.13 43.67
C ALA A 81 -4.09 -31.03 42.77
N LYS A 82 -2.85 -30.54 42.56
CA LYS A 82 -1.60 -31.31 42.37
C LYS A 82 -1.36 -32.00 41.02
N SER A 83 -0.62 -31.30 40.15
CA SER A 83 0.67 -31.79 39.67
C SER A 83 1.58 -30.59 39.34
N THR A 84 2.59 -30.38 40.17
CA THR A 84 3.63 -29.37 39.96
C THR A 84 4.61 -29.92 38.94
N THR A 85 4.26 -29.91 37.65
CA THR A 85 5.26 -29.95 36.59
C THR A 85 5.72 -28.52 36.36
N ASN A 86 6.94 -28.22 36.81
CA ASN A 86 7.68 -27.01 36.48
C ASN A 86 7.70 -26.83 34.95
N VAL A 87 6.72 -26.12 34.40
CA VAL A 87 6.83 -25.55 33.06
C VAL A 87 7.79 -24.39 33.21
N LYS A 88 9.07 -24.65 32.95
CA LYS A 88 10.04 -23.58 32.72
C LYS A 88 9.46 -22.72 31.60
N PHE A 89 9.01 -21.51 31.94
CA PHE A 89 8.70 -20.49 30.95
C PHE A 89 9.93 -20.35 30.07
N SER A 90 9.81 -20.86 28.85
CA SER A 90 10.82 -20.71 27.81
C SER A 90 10.87 -19.23 27.48
N ASP A 91 12.08 -18.67 27.51
CA ASP A 91 12.49 -17.31 27.14
C ASP A 91 11.37 -16.32 26.73
N PRO A 92 11.18 -15.19 27.45
CA PRO A 92 10.25 -14.11 27.09
C PRO A 92 10.46 -13.47 25.71
N HIS A 93 11.47 -13.91 24.95
CA HIS A 93 11.82 -13.39 23.62
C HIS A 93 11.62 -14.40 22.48
N ASN A 94 11.04 -15.59 22.73
CA ASN A 94 10.73 -16.53 21.66
C ASN A 94 9.42 -16.18 20.94
N PHE A 95 9.41 -15.07 20.21
CA PHE A 95 8.31 -14.66 19.33
C PHE A 95 8.26 -15.43 18.01
N GLU A 96 9.24 -16.31 17.76
CA GLU A 96 9.40 -17.04 16.50
C GLU A 96 8.15 -17.83 16.06
N PRO A 97 7.43 -18.55 16.96
CA PRO A 97 6.22 -19.26 16.58
C PRO A 97 5.11 -18.31 16.08
N ILE A 98 4.88 -17.21 16.80
CA ILE A 98 3.87 -16.20 16.45
C ILE A 98 4.23 -15.55 15.11
N VAL A 99 5.51 -15.24 14.92
CA VAL A 99 6.06 -14.64 13.70
C VAL A 99 5.88 -15.57 12.49
N ASN A 100 6.01 -16.88 12.68
CA ASN A 100 5.77 -17.87 11.63
C ASN A 100 4.27 -18.07 11.33
N ASP A 101 3.42 -18.05 12.36
CA ASP A 101 1.97 -18.11 12.20
C ASP A 101 1.43 -16.90 11.43
N ILE A 102 1.91 -15.69 11.76
CA ILE A 102 1.56 -14.46 11.04
C ILE A 102 1.98 -14.55 9.58
N CYS A 103 3.22 -14.97 9.29
CA CYS A 103 3.67 -15.10 7.90
C CYS A 103 2.91 -16.16 7.11
N SER A 104 2.59 -17.29 7.74
CA SER A 104 1.76 -18.34 7.13
C SER A 104 0.35 -17.83 6.85
N TYR A 105 -0.23 -17.08 7.78
CA TYR A 105 -1.53 -16.44 7.62
C TYR A 105 -1.55 -15.44 6.46
N LEU A 106 -0.60 -14.50 6.41
CA LEU A 106 -0.50 -13.50 5.34
C LEU A 106 -0.26 -14.15 3.98
N SER A 107 0.59 -15.19 3.92
CA SER A 107 0.88 -15.94 2.69
C SER A 107 -0.32 -16.73 2.17
N ARG A 108 -1.21 -17.18 3.06
CA ARG A 108 -2.49 -17.79 2.70
C ARG A 108 -3.48 -16.73 2.22
N MET A 109 -3.61 -15.62 2.95
CA MET A 109 -4.52 -14.52 2.61
C MET A 109 -4.25 -13.93 1.24
N GLU A 110 -2.97 -13.70 0.88
CA GLU A 110 -2.63 -13.09 -0.40
C GLU A 110 -3.03 -13.96 -1.62
N ARG A 111 -3.27 -15.26 -1.41
CA ARG A 111 -3.68 -16.22 -2.45
C ARG A 111 -5.19 -16.39 -2.55
N GLU A 112 -5.96 -15.79 -1.64
CA GLU A 112 -7.42 -15.87 -1.69
C GLU A 112 -7.95 -15.11 -2.91
N ASN A 113 -8.67 -15.81 -3.80
CA ASN A 113 -9.21 -15.20 -5.03
C ASN A 113 -10.05 -13.94 -4.77
N LYS A 114 -10.85 -13.92 -3.68
CA LYS A 114 -11.66 -12.75 -3.30
C LYS A 114 -10.84 -11.50 -2.93
N ARG A 115 -9.56 -11.68 -2.61
CA ARG A 115 -8.62 -10.62 -2.21
C ARG A 115 -7.71 -10.17 -3.35
N ARG A 116 -7.78 -10.83 -4.51
CA ARG A 116 -6.94 -10.55 -5.67
C ARG A 116 -7.76 -9.81 -6.74
N PRO A 117 -7.17 -8.81 -7.43
CA PRO A 117 -7.80 -8.27 -8.62
C PRO A 117 -7.79 -9.30 -9.77
N MET A 118 -8.76 -9.20 -10.66
CA MET A 118 -8.79 -9.97 -11.90
C MET A 118 -7.66 -9.48 -12.82
N LEU A 119 -6.76 -10.37 -13.24
CA LEU A 119 -5.54 -9.98 -13.96
C LEU A 119 -5.78 -9.26 -15.29
N ASN A 120 -6.95 -9.47 -15.90
CA ASN A 120 -7.36 -8.86 -17.16
C ASN A 120 -8.68 -8.10 -17.03
N TYR A 121 -8.88 -7.40 -15.90
CA TYR A 121 -10.08 -6.59 -15.71
C TYR A 121 -10.17 -5.43 -16.70
N ILE A 122 -9.04 -4.92 -17.20
CA ILE A 122 -9.05 -3.84 -18.18
C ILE A 122 -9.73 -4.33 -19.47
N GLU A 123 -9.38 -5.52 -19.94
CA GLU A 123 -9.92 -6.08 -21.18
C GLU A 123 -11.31 -6.68 -20.99
N LYS A 124 -11.61 -7.25 -19.82
CA LYS A 124 -12.87 -8.00 -19.57
C LYS A 124 -13.99 -7.19 -18.93
N VAL A 125 -13.66 -6.16 -18.17
CA VAL A 125 -14.63 -5.42 -17.35
C VAL A 125 -14.70 -3.96 -17.75
N GLN A 126 -13.55 -3.32 -18.02
CA GLN A 126 -13.51 -1.90 -18.33
C GLN A 126 -13.78 -1.65 -19.82
N CYS A 127 -14.50 -0.56 -20.10
CA CYS A 127 -14.71 -0.06 -21.47
C CYS A 127 -13.90 1.21 -21.74
N ASP A 128 -13.83 2.10 -20.73
CA ASP A 128 -13.26 3.45 -20.91
C ASP A 128 -11.91 3.64 -20.20
N VAL A 129 -11.51 2.68 -19.35
CA VAL A 129 -10.27 2.77 -18.55
C VAL A 129 -9.18 1.92 -19.18
N THR A 130 -8.05 2.54 -19.48
CA THR A 130 -6.86 1.87 -20.03
C THR A 130 -5.77 1.68 -18.97
N PRO A 131 -4.77 0.81 -19.19
CA PRO A 131 -3.64 0.65 -18.27
C PRO A 131 -2.87 1.95 -18.08
N HIS A 132 -2.78 2.79 -19.11
CA HIS A 132 -2.13 4.10 -19.03
C HIS A 132 -2.90 5.06 -18.11
N MET A 133 -4.22 5.11 -18.22
CA MET A 133 -5.06 5.95 -17.34
C MET A 133 -4.99 5.52 -15.88
N ARG A 134 -4.90 4.20 -15.62
CA ARG A 134 -4.60 3.67 -14.29
C ARG A 134 -3.23 4.17 -13.79
N GLY A 135 -2.21 4.14 -14.63
CA GLY A 135 -0.88 4.66 -14.31
C GLY A 135 -0.89 6.16 -13.96
N ILE A 136 -1.62 6.99 -14.73
CA ILE A 136 -1.81 8.42 -14.43
C ILE A 136 -2.46 8.61 -13.06
N LEU A 137 -3.52 7.84 -12.75
CA LEU A 137 -4.19 7.93 -11.46
C LEU A 137 -3.23 7.55 -10.31
N VAL A 138 -2.49 6.45 -10.45
CA VAL A 138 -1.56 5.99 -9.42
C VAL A 138 -0.41 7.00 -9.20
N ASP A 139 0.14 7.57 -10.27
CA ASP A 139 1.20 8.57 -10.17
C ASP A 139 0.74 9.80 -9.39
N TRP A 140 -0.47 10.30 -9.68
CA TRP A 140 -1.06 11.40 -8.90
C TRP A 140 -1.38 11.01 -7.45
N LEU A 141 -1.88 9.80 -7.19
CA LEU A 141 -2.15 9.36 -5.83
C LEU A 141 -0.89 9.26 -4.96
N VAL A 142 0.30 9.09 -5.56
CA VAL A 142 1.58 9.18 -4.84
C VAL A 142 1.83 10.61 -4.36
N GLU A 143 1.53 11.61 -5.18
CA GLU A 143 1.63 13.02 -4.81
C GLU A 143 0.61 13.38 -3.72
N VAL A 144 -0.63 12.90 -3.84
CA VAL A 144 -1.66 13.05 -2.80
C VAL A 144 -1.21 12.45 -1.46
N ALA A 145 -0.57 11.28 -1.50
CA ALA A 145 -0.03 10.65 -0.30
C ALA A 145 1.13 11.47 0.32
N ASP A 146 2.02 12.07 -0.47
CA ASP A 146 3.10 12.93 0.06
C ASP A 146 2.55 14.26 0.62
N GLU A 147 1.55 14.87 -0.04
CA GLU A 147 0.88 16.11 0.40
C GLU A 147 0.21 15.93 1.77
N TYR A 148 -0.51 14.82 1.97
CA TYR A 148 -1.13 14.48 3.25
C TYR A 148 -0.24 13.68 4.20
N LYS A 149 1.02 13.44 3.82
CA LYS A 149 2.01 12.69 4.62
C LYS A 149 1.50 11.31 5.07
N LEU A 150 0.74 10.64 4.21
CA LEU A 150 0.17 9.33 4.48
C LEU A 150 1.26 8.25 4.53
N LEU A 151 1.01 7.20 5.30
CA LEU A 151 1.87 6.03 5.37
C LEU A 151 1.95 5.34 4.00
N PRO A 152 3.08 4.71 3.65
CA PRO A 152 3.17 3.91 2.43
C PRO A 152 2.12 2.79 2.41
N ASP A 153 1.86 2.15 3.56
CA ASP A 153 0.83 1.10 3.72
C ASP A 153 -0.55 1.59 3.22
N THR A 154 -0.92 2.85 3.51
CA THR A 154 -2.14 3.52 3.01
C THR A 154 -2.19 3.61 1.48
N LEU A 155 -1.09 4.00 0.84
CA LEU A 155 -0.99 4.07 -0.63
C LEU A 155 -1.16 2.68 -1.26
N PHE A 156 -0.48 1.66 -0.72
CA PHE A 156 -0.58 0.29 -1.22
C PHE A 156 -1.99 -0.28 -1.07
N LEU A 157 -2.66 -0.01 0.05
CA LEU A 157 -4.06 -0.41 0.28
C LEU A 157 -5.01 0.30 -0.69
N SER A 158 -4.86 1.62 -0.88
CA SER A 158 -5.68 2.39 -1.81
C SER A 158 -5.66 1.79 -3.22
N ILE A 159 -4.46 1.46 -3.72
CA ILE A 159 -4.30 0.90 -5.07
C ILE A 159 -4.86 -0.53 -5.15
N SER A 160 -4.67 -1.34 -4.10
CA SER A 160 -5.32 -2.65 -3.99
C SER A 160 -6.85 -2.55 -4.08
N TYR A 161 -7.45 -1.52 -3.47
CA TYR A 161 -8.88 -1.28 -3.55
C TYR A 161 -9.31 -0.84 -4.95
N ILE A 162 -8.55 0.03 -5.61
CA ILE A 162 -8.80 0.46 -7.00
C ILE A 162 -8.85 -0.76 -7.92
N ASP A 163 -7.82 -1.61 -7.89
CA ASP A 163 -7.71 -2.74 -8.80
C ASP A 163 -8.82 -3.77 -8.56
N ARG A 164 -9.15 -4.05 -7.29
CA ARG A 164 -10.25 -4.96 -6.94
C ARG A 164 -11.62 -4.39 -7.31
N PHE A 165 -11.83 -3.09 -7.15
CA PHE A 165 -13.07 -2.45 -7.53
C PHE A 165 -13.26 -2.45 -9.06
N LEU A 166 -12.22 -2.11 -9.82
CA LEU A 166 -12.22 -2.16 -11.29
C LEU A 166 -12.32 -3.61 -11.82
N SER A 167 -11.99 -4.61 -11.01
CA SER A 167 -12.20 -6.03 -11.34
C SER A 167 -13.67 -6.45 -11.31
N LEU A 168 -14.53 -5.66 -10.67
CA LEU A 168 -15.93 -6.01 -10.42
C LEU A 168 -16.91 -5.01 -11.07
N ASN A 169 -16.49 -3.75 -11.22
CA ASN A 169 -17.37 -2.66 -11.62
C ASN A 169 -16.78 -1.90 -12.82
N PRO A 170 -17.52 -1.77 -13.93
CA PRO A 170 -17.12 -0.86 -15.00
C PRO A 170 -17.19 0.58 -14.49
N VAL A 171 -16.12 1.35 -14.73
CA VAL A 171 -16.04 2.76 -14.32
C VAL A 171 -15.84 3.63 -15.55
N ALA A 172 -16.66 4.68 -15.66
CA ALA A 172 -16.50 5.67 -16.72
C ALA A 172 -15.25 6.51 -16.46
N LYS A 173 -14.54 6.88 -17.52
CA LYS A 173 -13.32 7.69 -17.49
C LYS A 173 -13.40 8.94 -16.56
N PRO A 174 -14.46 9.77 -16.58
CA PRO A 174 -14.56 10.95 -15.70
C PRO A 174 -14.75 10.64 -14.21
N LYS A 175 -15.05 9.38 -13.84
CA LYS A 175 -15.23 8.94 -12.46
C LYS A 175 -13.99 8.21 -11.90
N LEU A 176 -12.93 8.08 -12.70
CA LEU A 176 -11.71 7.39 -12.28
C LEU A 176 -10.96 8.15 -11.16
N GLN A 177 -10.91 9.49 -11.22
CA GLN A 177 -10.34 10.30 -10.13
C GLN A 177 -11.20 10.19 -8.85
N LEU A 178 -12.53 10.25 -8.97
CA LEU A 178 -13.45 10.03 -7.84
C LEU A 178 -13.21 8.68 -7.15
N LEU A 179 -13.02 7.61 -7.93
CA LEU A 179 -12.66 6.30 -7.41
C LEU A 179 -11.35 6.39 -6.62
N GLY A 180 -10.30 6.98 -7.18
CA GLY A 180 -8.99 7.08 -6.55
C GLY A 180 -8.96 7.84 -5.22
N VAL A 181 -9.64 8.99 -5.14
CA VAL A 181 -9.72 9.72 -3.85
C VAL A 181 -10.56 9.00 -2.82
N SER A 182 -11.62 8.31 -3.26
CA SER A 182 -12.50 7.56 -2.36
C SER A 182 -11.79 6.31 -1.81
N THR A 183 -11.01 5.59 -2.62
CA THR A 183 -10.18 4.48 -2.14
C THR A 183 -9.05 4.95 -1.23
N MET A 184 -8.45 6.11 -1.51
CA MET A 184 -7.44 6.70 -0.63
C MET A 184 -8.04 7.09 0.73
N MET A 185 -9.24 7.69 0.74
CA MET A 185 -9.96 8.01 1.97
C MET A 185 -10.27 6.75 2.79
N ILE A 186 -10.73 5.67 2.14
CA ILE A 186 -10.99 4.39 2.83
C ILE A 186 -9.68 3.81 3.40
N ALA A 187 -8.60 3.81 2.62
CA ALA A 187 -7.31 3.31 3.08
C ALA A 187 -6.79 4.13 4.27
N ALA A 188 -6.94 5.46 4.21
CA ALA A 188 -6.52 6.33 5.31
C ALA A 188 -7.32 6.04 6.59
N LYS A 189 -8.65 5.87 6.49
CA LYS A 189 -9.48 5.47 7.64
C LYS A 189 -9.10 4.11 8.24
N TYR A 190 -8.50 3.23 7.43
CA TYR A 190 -8.10 1.90 7.86
C TYR A 190 -6.71 1.88 8.53
N GLU A 191 -5.76 2.66 8.01
CA GLU A 191 -4.34 2.54 8.38
C GLU A 191 -3.80 3.74 9.19
N GLU A 192 -4.35 4.94 9.01
CA GLU A 192 -3.84 6.15 9.66
C GLU A 192 -4.39 6.31 11.08
N ILE A 193 -3.53 6.80 11.99
CA ILE A 193 -3.96 7.19 13.34
C ILE A 193 -4.96 8.36 13.27
N SER A 194 -4.69 9.31 12.38
CA SER A 194 -5.49 10.52 12.16
C SER A 194 -5.70 10.71 10.66
N PRO A 195 -6.72 10.08 10.06
CA PRO A 195 -6.98 10.21 8.63
C PRO A 195 -7.45 11.63 8.26
N PRO A 196 -7.14 12.13 7.05
CA PRO A 196 -7.71 13.39 6.55
C PRO A 196 -9.24 13.35 6.50
N HIS A 197 -9.87 14.51 6.65
CA HIS A 197 -11.32 14.61 6.57
C HIS A 197 -11.80 14.51 5.11
N VAL A 198 -13.08 14.20 4.90
CA VAL A 198 -13.64 14.09 3.55
C VAL A 198 -13.54 15.41 2.78
N GLU A 199 -13.59 16.54 3.48
CA GLU A 199 -13.40 17.88 2.92
C GLU A 199 -12.00 18.06 2.31
N ASP A 200 -10.96 17.43 2.88
CA ASP A 200 -9.61 17.46 2.31
C ASP A 200 -9.59 16.72 0.96
N PHE A 201 -10.23 15.56 0.88
CA PHE A 201 -10.31 14.79 -0.37
C PHE A 201 -11.18 15.46 -1.44
N VAL A 202 -12.18 16.26 -1.06
CA VAL A 202 -12.90 17.13 -2.00
C VAL A 202 -11.96 18.22 -2.53
N LEU A 203 -11.23 18.88 -1.62
CA LEU A 203 -10.34 19.98 -1.95
C LEU A 203 -9.19 19.57 -2.89
N ILE A 204 -8.59 18.38 -2.70
CA ILE A 204 -7.47 17.91 -3.54
C ILE A 204 -7.91 17.62 -4.99
N THR A 205 -9.20 17.39 -5.21
CA THR A 205 -9.78 17.26 -6.56
C THR A 205 -10.16 18.61 -7.17
N ASP A 206 -9.72 19.72 -6.58
CA ASP A 206 -10.13 21.09 -6.91
C ASP A 206 -11.65 21.29 -6.92
N ASN A 207 -12.35 20.59 -6.01
CA ASN A 207 -13.81 20.56 -5.93
C ASN A 207 -14.48 20.05 -7.21
N THR A 208 -13.80 19.19 -7.99
CA THR A 208 -14.41 18.48 -9.13
C THR A 208 -15.58 17.60 -8.69
N TYR A 209 -15.56 17.13 -7.44
CA TYR A 209 -16.62 16.31 -6.85
C TYR A 209 -17.11 16.88 -5.53
N ASP A 210 -18.41 16.72 -5.27
CA ASP A 210 -18.98 17.08 -3.99
C ASP A 210 -18.72 16.01 -2.91
N LYS A 211 -18.77 16.42 -1.63
CA LYS A 211 -18.69 15.49 -0.48
C LYS A 211 -19.68 14.34 -0.60
N SER A 212 -20.89 14.59 -1.10
CA SER A 212 -21.91 13.55 -1.27
C SER A 212 -21.51 12.49 -2.30
N GLU A 213 -20.80 12.88 -3.35
CA GLU A 213 -20.29 11.96 -4.37
C GLU A 213 -19.15 11.10 -3.83
N VAL A 214 -18.22 11.69 -3.07
CA VAL A 214 -17.12 10.96 -2.42
C VAL A 214 -17.65 9.95 -1.40
N VAL A 215 -18.59 10.35 -0.55
CA VAL A 215 -19.22 9.44 0.43
C VAL A 215 -20.04 8.33 -0.24
N LYS A 216 -20.73 8.65 -1.35
CA LYS A 216 -21.46 7.65 -2.13
C LYS A 216 -20.50 6.63 -2.76
N MET A 217 -19.42 7.09 -3.38
CA MET A 217 -18.39 6.23 -3.95
C MET A 217 -17.73 5.35 -2.88
N GLU A 218 -17.44 5.91 -1.70
CA GLU A 218 -16.98 5.13 -0.54
C GLU A 218 -17.93 3.97 -0.22
N ALA A 219 -19.23 4.25 -0.09
CA ALA A 219 -20.22 3.23 0.22
C ALA A 219 -20.30 2.15 -0.87
N ASP A 220 -20.18 2.53 -2.15
CA ASP A 220 -20.21 1.60 -3.28
C ASP A 220 -18.96 0.72 -3.31
N ILE A 221 -17.77 1.26 -3.02
CA ILE A 221 -16.52 0.50 -2.88
C ILE A 221 -16.63 -0.51 -1.75
N LEU A 222 -17.02 -0.07 -0.55
CA LEU A 222 -17.12 -0.94 0.63
C LEU A 222 -18.10 -2.11 0.41
N LYS A 223 -19.25 -1.84 -0.21
CA LYS A 223 -20.22 -2.88 -0.59
C LYS A 223 -19.64 -3.84 -1.63
N SER A 224 -19.00 -3.32 -2.68
CA SER A 224 -18.42 -4.15 -3.74
C SER A 224 -17.30 -5.04 -3.23
N LEU A 225 -16.50 -4.57 -2.27
CA LEU A 225 -15.40 -5.33 -1.68
C LEU A 225 -15.84 -6.15 -0.46
N CYS A 226 -17.14 -6.16 -0.14
CA CYS A 226 -17.71 -6.84 1.02
C CYS A 226 -16.98 -6.51 2.34
N PHE A 227 -16.53 -5.26 2.49
CA PHE A 227 -15.74 -4.78 3.63
C PHE A 227 -14.42 -5.54 3.90
N GLU A 228 -13.90 -6.29 2.91
CA GLU A 228 -12.62 -6.98 3.01
C GLU A 228 -11.46 -6.02 2.72
N MET A 229 -11.12 -5.17 3.70
CA MET A 229 -10.15 -4.08 3.54
C MET A 229 -8.71 -4.49 3.95
N GLY A 230 -8.55 -5.42 4.90
CA GLY A 230 -7.24 -5.84 5.44
C GLY A 230 -6.44 -6.79 4.56
N ASN A 231 -6.23 -6.47 3.28
CA ASN A 231 -5.46 -7.33 2.38
C ASN A 231 -3.95 -7.13 2.56
N PRO A 232 -3.14 -8.21 2.58
CA PRO A 232 -1.69 -8.07 2.53
C PRO A 232 -1.26 -7.40 1.23
N THR A 233 -0.31 -6.48 1.33
CA THR A 233 0.28 -5.76 0.21
C THR A 233 1.78 -6.05 0.12
N ALA A 234 2.45 -5.61 -0.95
CA ALA A 234 3.89 -5.83 -1.06
C ALA A 234 4.63 -5.19 0.12
N LYS A 235 4.15 -4.03 0.58
CA LYS A 235 4.67 -3.34 1.76
C LYS A 235 4.60 -4.19 3.04
N THR A 236 3.53 -4.98 3.21
CA THR A 236 3.35 -5.90 4.35
C THR A 236 4.52 -6.88 4.47
N PHE A 237 4.93 -7.49 3.36
CA PHE A 237 6.03 -8.47 3.34
C PHE A 237 7.42 -7.81 3.30
N LEU A 238 7.52 -6.66 2.63
CA LEU A 238 8.79 -5.97 2.37
C LEU A 238 9.55 -5.62 3.65
N ARG A 239 8.85 -5.22 4.72
CA ARG A 239 9.49 -4.88 6.01
C ARG A 239 10.30 -6.05 6.56
N ARG A 240 9.75 -7.27 6.50
CA ARG A 240 10.45 -8.49 6.96
C ARG A 240 11.59 -8.86 6.01
N PHE A 241 11.32 -8.89 4.70
CA PHE A 241 12.31 -9.31 3.71
C PHE A 241 13.51 -8.34 3.63
N ALA A 242 13.27 -7.04 3.74
CA ALA A 242 14.34 -6.05 3.82
C ALA A 242 15.13 -6.14 5.14
N GLY A 243 14.48 -6.50 6.25
CA GLY A 243 15.15 -6.79 7.52
C GLY A 243 16.16 -7.92 7.37
N ILE A 244 15.73 -9.06 6.86
CA ILE A 244 16.56 -10.25 6.62
C ILE A 244 17.65 -9.95 5.59
N GLY A 245 17.27 -9.27 4.51
CA GLY A 245 18.16 -8.84 3.44
C GLY A 245 19.23 -7.84 3.87
N SER A 246 19.17 -7.27 5.08
CA SER A 246 20.17 -6.32 5.58
C SER A 246 20.89 -6.76 6.86
N GLU A 247 20.65 -7.98 7.36
CA GLU A 247 21.22 -8.49 8.63
C GLU A 247 22.74 -8.28 8.74
N ASN A 248 23.47 -8.56 7.66
CA ASN A 248 24.93 -8.47 7.61
C ASN A 248 25.46 -7.10 7.18
N ILE A 249 24.60 -6.10 6.94
CA ILE A 249 25.00 -4.84 6.28
C ILE A 249 24.42 -3.61 6.99
N LYS A 250 24.86 -3.40 8.23
CA LYS A 250 24.35 -2.35 9.13
C LYS A 250 24.58 -0.92 8.63
N ALA A 251 25.75 -0.62 8.06
CA ALA A 251 26.14 0.75 7.70
C ALA A 251 25.27 1.40 6.62
N LYS A 252 24.62 0.60 5.75
CA LYS A 252 23.76 1.07 4.66
C LYS A 252 22.31 0.58 4.78
N LYS A 253 21.90 0.10 5.96
CA LYS A 253 20.58 -0.50 6.18
C LYS A 253 19.43 0.43 5.76
N LEU A 254 19.45 1.69 6.20
CA LEU A 254 18.38 2.64 5.88
C LEU A 254 18.30 2.96 4.37
N GLN A 255 19.46 3.10 3.70
CA GLN A 255 19.50 3.32 2.25
C GLN A 255 18.94 2.09 1.50
N PHE A 256 19.25 0.89 1.98
CA PHE A 256 18.70 -0.36 1.45
C PHE A 256 17.19 -0.46 1.62
N GLU A 257 16.68 -0.16 2.82
CA GLU A 257 15.24 -0.16 3.07
C GLU A 257 14.51 0.86 2.17
N HIS A 258 15.06 2.07 1.99
CA HIS A 258 14.49 3.04 1.06
C HIS A 258 14.52 2.56 -0.40
N LEU A 259 15.59 1.91 -0.84
CA LEU A 259 15.66 1.34 -2.20
C LEU A 259 14.63 0.20 -2.39
N CYS A 260 14.48 -0.68 -1.40
CA CYS A 260 13.43 -1.69 -1.40
C CYS A 260 12.03 -1.07 -1.53
N ASN A 261 11.74 -0.01 -0.76
CA ASN A 261 10.46 0.68 -0.84
C ASN A 261 10.26 1.38 -2.19
N TYR A 262 11.29 2.01 -2.74
CA TYR A 262 11.26 2.63 -4.06
C TYR A 262 10.88 1.61 -5.14
N LEU A 263 11.55 0.47 -5.18
CA LEU A 263 11.29 -0.59 -6.15
C LEU A 263 9.88 -1.19 -5.99
N ALA A 264 9.44 -1.40 -4.76
CA ALA A 264 8.09 -1.88 -4.50
C ALA A 264 7.02 -0.84 -4.90
N GLU A 265 7.24 0.45 -4.65
CA GLU A 265 6.31 1.50 -5.07
C GLU A 265 6.27 1.64 -6.60
N LEU A 266 7.40 1.53 -7.30
CA LEU A 266 7.43 1.52 -8.77
C LEU A 266 6.55 0.41 -9.36
N SER A 267 6.44 -0.74 -8.69
CA SER A 267 5.58 -1.84 -9.14
C SER A 267 4.10 -1.46 -9.23
N LEU A 268 3.66 -0.45 -8.47
CA LEU A 268 2.28 0.01 -8.44
C LEU A 268 1.86 0.69 -9.75
N LEU A 269 2.81 1.25 -10.51
CA LEU A 269 2.54 1.95 -11.78
C LEU A 269 2.23 1.00 -12.93
N ASP A 270 2.86 -0.17 -12.96
CA ASP A 270 2.75 -1.12 -14.08
C ASP A 270 1.62 -2.13 -13.85
N TYR A 271 0.61 -2.11 -14.73
CA TYR A 271 -0.51 -3.04 -14.70
C TYR A 271 -0.08 -4.52 -14.75
N SER A 272 1.02 -4.81 -15.44
CA SER A 272 1.53 -6.18 -15.57
C SER A 272 2.05 -6.76 -14.25
N CYS A 273 2.33 -5.93 -13.25
CA CYS A 273 2.73 -6.38 -11.92
C CYS A 273 1.59 -7.07 -11.16
N LEU A 274 0.33 -6.88 -11.55
CA LEU A 274 -0.83 -7.50 -10.86
C LEU A 274 -0.80 -9.03 -10.89
N LYS A 275 -0.16 -9.64 -11.88
CA LYS A 275 -0.02 -11.11 -11.97
C LYS A 275 0.78 -11.70 -10.81
N PHE A 276 1.68 -10.91 -10.22
CA PHE A 276 2.53 -11.36 -9.13
C PHE A 276 1.80 -11.27 -7.77
N LEU A 277 2.15 -12.19 -6.87
CA LEU A 277 1.73 -12.08 -5.47
C LEU A 277 2.45 -10.91 -4.78
N PRO A 278 1.80 -10.23 -3.82
CA PRO A 278 2.44 -9.18 -3.02
C PRO A 278 3.78 -9.60 -2.40
N SER A 279 3.87 -10.82 -1.87
CA SER A 279 5.12 -11.37 -1.33
C SER A 279 6.21 -11.53 -2.40
N LEU A 280 5.85 -11.95 -3.62
CA LEU A 280 6.79 -12.11 -4.73
C LEU A 280 7.35 -10.74 -5.18
N VAL A 281 6.51 -9.71 -5.23
CA VAL A 281 6.94 -8.33 -5.51
C VAL A 281 7.91 -7.85 -4.43
N ALA A 282 7.60 -8.09 -3.16
CA ALA A 282 8.47 -7.69 -2.05
C ALA A 282 9.83 -8.41 -2.07
N ALA A 283 9.82 -9.72 -2.36
CA ALA A 283 11.02 -10.54 -2.52
C ALA A 283 11.88 -10.04 -3.68
N SER A 284 11.26 -9.75 -4.84
CA SER A 284 11.92 -9.24 -6.04
C SER A 284 12.51 -7.85 -5.83
N ALA A 285 11.80 -6.95 -5.14
CA ALA A 285 12.32 -5.64 -4.76
C ALA A 285 13.55 -5.77 -3.83
N THR A 286 13.49 -6.69 -2.87
CA THR A 286 14.62 -6.97 -1.96
C THR A 286 15.82 -7.53 -2.71
N PHE A 287 15.61 -8.49 -3.62
CA PHE A 287 16.62 -9.07 -4.50
C PHE A 287 17.32 -7.96 -5.32
N LEU A 288 16.53 -7.16 -6.03
CA LEU A 288 17.05 -6.14 -6.93
C LEU A 288 17.77 -5.02 -6.14
N ALA A 289 17.25 -4.62 -4.98
CA ALA A 289 17.93 -3.67 -4.11
C ALA A 289 19.31 -4.20 -3.66
N ARG A 290 19.42 -5.48 -3.31
CA ARG A 290 20.69 -6.09 -2.89
C ARG A 290 21.68 -6.08 -4.05
N TYR A 291 21.22 -6.41 -5.26
CA TYR A 291 22.04 -6.39 -6.46
C TYR A 291 22.57 -4.99 -6.77
N ILE A 292 21.72 -3.96 -6.73
CA ILE A 292 22.11 -2.56 -7.01
C ILE A 292 23.14 -2.06 -5.99
N MET A 293 22.97 -2.40 -4.70
CA MET A 293 23.86 -1.91 -3.65
C MET A 293 25.17 -2.70 -3.53
N TRP A 294 25.13 -3.99 -3.82
CA TRP A 294 26.26 -4.92 -3.66
C TRP A 294 26.39 -5.85 -4.87
N PRO A 295 26.74 -5.32 -6.06
CA PRO A 295 26.78 -6.10 -7.30
C PRO A 295 27.82 -7.23 -7.32
N LYS A 296 28.75 -7.24 -6.35
CA LYS A 296 29.78 -8.29 -6.19
C LYS A 296 29.29 -9.49 -5.39
N MET A 297 28.11 -9.41 -4.76
CA MET A 297 27.55 -10.48 -3.93
C MET A 297 26.30 -11.05 -4.59
N HIS A 298 26.07 -12.36 -4.44
CA HIS A 298 24.81 -12.92 -4.88
C HIS A 298 23.65 -12.27 -4.09
N PRO A 299 22.64 -11.70 -4.77
CA PRO A 299 21.56 -10.96 -4.12
C PRO A 299 20.63 -11.86 -3.31
N TRP A 300 20.46 -13.13 -3.71
CA TRP A 300 19.60 -14.08 -3.00
C TRP A 300 20.41 -14.95 -2.04
N THR A 301 20.12 -14.87 -0.74
CA THR A 301 20.82 -15.63 0.31
C THR A 301 19.97 -16.81 0.79
N SER A 302 20.60 -17.81 1.44
CA SER A 302 19.87 -18.93 2.04
C SER A 302 18.81 -18.49 3.05
N ASN A 303 19.07 -17.43 3.84
CA ASN A 303 18.09 -16.88 4.79
C ASN A 303 16.88 -16.28 4.06
N LEU A 304 17.08 -15.56 2.95
CA LEU A 304 15.98 -15.03 2.14
C LEU A 304 15.16 -16.16 1.50
N CYS A 305 15.83 -17.17 0.94
CA CYS A 305 15.16 -18.35 0.39
C CYS A 305 14.29 -19.06 1.44
N LYS A 306 14.85 -19.35 2.62
CA LYS A 306 14.14 -20.05 3.70
C LYS A 306 12.96 -19.24 4.28
N SER A 307 13.13 -17.92 4.43
CA SER A 307 12.12 -17.06 5.05
C SER A 307 10.98 -16.64 4.11
N THR A 308 11.27 -16.53 2.82
CA THR A 308 10.28 -16.13 1.80
C THR A 308 9.61 -17.34 1.14
N GLY A 309 10.30 -18.48 1.09
CA GLY A 309 9.86 -19.67 0.37
C GLY A 309 10.08 -19.62 -1.15
N TYR A 310 10.66 -18.55 -1.69
CA TYR A 310 10.93 -18.41 -3.13
C TYR A 310 12.36 -18.79 -3.50
N ASN A 311 12.50 -19.52 -4.60
CA ASN A 311 13.77 -19.71 -5.27
C ASN A 311 14.07 -18.54 -6.23
N VAL A 312 15.29 -18.51 -6.78
CA VAL A 312 15.72 -17.38 -7.62
C VAL A 312 15.02 -17.37 -8.99
N ALA A 313 14.72 -18.55 -9.53
CA ALA A 313 14.07 -18.69 -10.83
C ALA A 313 12.64 -18.13 -10.83
N GLU A 314 11.90 -18.30 -9.73
CA GLU A 314 10.55 -17.74 -9.52
C GLU A 314 10.54 -16.20 -9.50
N LEU A 315 11.63 -15.57 -9.05
CA LEU A 315 11.73 -14.11 -8.96
C LEU A 315 12.09 -13.46 -10.30
N LYS A 316 12.68 -14.22 -11.23
CA LYS A 316 13.30 -13.70 -12.45
C LYS A 316 12.42 -12.71 -13.22
N GLU A 317 11.18 -13.11 -13.50
CA GLU A 317 10.28 -12.28 -14.31
C GLU A 317 9.94 -10.95 -13.61
N CYS A 318 9.62 -11.02 -12.31
CA CYS A 318 9.27 -9.84 -11.53
C CYS A 318 10.49 -8.91 -11.36
N VAL A 319 11.67 -9.46 -11.08
CA VAL A 319 12.92 -8.71 -10.98
C VAL A 319 13.25 -7.96 -12.28
N LEU A 320 13.07 -8.59 -13.44
CA LEU A 320 13.30 -7.94 -14.73
C LEU A 320 12.32 -6.78 -14.98
N ILE A 321 11.03 -6.95 -14.65
CA ILE A 321 10.04 -5.87 -14.75
C ILE A 321 10.39 -4.72 -13.79
N LEU A 322 10.76 -5.02 -12.55
CA LEU A 322 11.20 -4.00 -11.59
C LEU A 322 12.48 -3.28 -12.03
N HIS A 323 13.40 -3.97 -12.71
CA HIS A 323 14.60 -3.36 -13.28
C HIS A 323 14.27 -2.42 -14.44
N ASP A 324 13.37 -2.82 -15.34
CA ASP A 324 12.88 -1.96 -16.42
C ASP A 324 12.16 -0.72 -15.89
N LEU A 325 11.35 -0.89 -14.83
CA LEU A 325 10.74 0.22 -14.11
C LEU A 325 11.81 1.09 -13.46
N TYR A 326 12.81 0.52 -12.79
CA TYR A 326 13.90 1.29 -12.19
C TYR A 326 14.65 2.13 -13.24
N MET A 327 14.93 1.54 -14.41
CA MET A 327 15.61 2.15 -15.57
C MET A 327 14.70 3.08 -16.41
N ALA A 328 13.44 3.26 -16.01
CA ALA A 328 12.46 4.07 -16.75
C ALA A 328 12.17 3.60 -18.20
N ARG A 329 12.45 2.33 -18.52
CA ARG A 329 12.02 1.70 -19.79
C ARG A 329 10.52 1.45 -19.82
N ARG A 330 9.94 1.28 -18.62
CA ARG A 330 8.50 1.15 -18.37
C ARG A 330 8.06 2.31 -17.48
N GLY A 331 6.89 2.87 -17.76
CA GLY A 331 6.30 3.93 -16.95
C GLY A 331 7.20 5.17 -16.79
N GLY A 332 8.09 5.46 -17.75
CA GLY A 332 9.02 6.59 -17.66
C GLY A 332 8.34 7.97 -17.65
N SER A 333 7.10 8.04 -18.14
CA SER A 333 6.25 9.23 -18.07
C SER A 333 5.70 9.53 -16.68
N PHE A 334 5.69 8.54 -15.77
CA PHE A 334 5.21 8.68 -14.40
C PHE A 334 6.38 9.04 -13.48
N THR A 335 6.35 10.25 -12.93
CA THR A 335 7.53 10.86 -12.30
C THR A 335 7.41 10.97 -10.79
N ALA A 336 6.21 10.93 -10.22
CA ALA A 336 5.97 11.25 -8.80
C ALA A 336 6.80 10.37 -7.86
N ILE A 337 6.80 9.05 -8.07
CA ILE A 337 7.59 8.12 -7.24
C ILE A 337 9.09 8.39 -7.38
N ARG A 338 9.57 8.73 -8.58
CA ARG A 338 10.99 9.01 -8.79
C ARG A 338 11.40 10.28 -8.08
N GLU A 339 10.65 11.37 -8.26
CA GLU A 339 10.91 12.63 -7.60
C GLU A 339 10.85 12.50 -6.08
N LYS A 340 9.89 11.72 -5.55
CA LYS A 340 9.83 11.34 -4.14
C LYS A 340 11.16 10.74 -3.68
N TYR A 341 11.63 9.66 -4.32
CA TYR A 341 12.82 8.93 -3.88
C TYR A 341 14.17 9.54 -4.31
N LYS A 342 14.17 10.63 -5.08
CA LYS A 342 15.33 11.50 -5.30
C LYS A 342 15.64 12.41 -4.10
N GLN A 343 14.69 12.62 -3.20
CA GLN A 343 14.89 13.50 -2.06
C GLN A 343 15.89 12.92 -1.06
N ASN A 344 16.65 13.81 -0.39
CA ASN A 344 17.64 13.41 0.62
C ASN A 344 17.03 12.64 1.80
N LYS A 345 15.74 12.89 2.11
CA LYS A 345 14.99 12.15 3.15
C LYS A 345 14.93 10.64 2.87
N PHE A 346 15.04 10.23 1.61
CA PHE A 346 15.12 8.83 1.17
C PHE A 346 16.51 8.41 0.70
N LYS A 347 17.57 9.13 1.10
CA LYS A 347 18.97 8.83 0.76
C LYS A 347 19.27 8.80 -0.74
N ASN A 348 18.49 9.54 -1.54
CA ASN A 348 18.69 9.69 -2.99
C ASN A 348 18.77 8.34 -3.72
N VAL A 349 18.02 7.33 -3.27
CA VAL A 349 18.11 5.94 -3.78
C VAL A 349 17.71 5.81 -5.24
N ALA A 350 16.90 6.75 -5.75
CA ALA A 350 16.57 6.84 -7.17
C ALA A 350 17.77 7.18 -8.07
N HIS A 351 18.87 7.71 -7.51
CA HIS A 351 20.10 8.06 -8.23
C HIS A 351 21.19 6.99 -8.16
N LEU A 352 20.94 5.85 -7.51
CA LEU A 352 21.94 4.80 -7.44
C LEU A 352 22.28 4.26 -8.85
N PRO A 353 23.56 3.97 -9.14
CA PRO A 353 23.92 3.39 -10.42
C PRO A 353 23.48 1.92 -10.44
N SER A 354 22.94 1.48 -11.57
CA SER A 354 22.63 0.07 -11.81
C SER A 354 23.04 -0.30 -13.24
N PRO A 355 23.60 -1.50 -13.47
CA PRO A 355 23.93 -1.97 -14.81
C PRO A 355 22.73 -1.93 -15.75
N PRO A 356 22.95 -1.68 -17.06
CA PRO A 356 21.87 -1.61 -18.04
C PRO A 356 21.18 -2.97 -18.22
N GLN A 357 21.82 -4.09 -17.93
CA GLN A 357 21.18 -5.41 -18.00
C GLN A 357 21.59 -6.23 -16.79
N LEU A 358 20.66 -7.05 -16.30
CA LEU A 358 20.94 -8.03 -15.26
C LEU A 358 21.56 -9.28 -15.91
N PRO A 359 22.72 -9.76 -15.44
CA PRO A 359 23.31 -11.00 -15.92
C PRO A 359 22.36 -12.20 -15.77
N SER A 360 22.20 -13.01 -16.82
CA SER A 360 21.38 -14.23 -16.77
C SER A 360 21.78 -15.23 -15.67
N PRO A 361 23.08 -15.42 -15.37
CA PRO A 361 23.51 -16.33 -14.30
C PRO A 361 23.00 -15.97 -12.90
N LEU A 362 22.51 -14.75 -12.68
CA LEU A 362 21.90 -14.36 -11.40
C LEU A 362 20.65 -15.15 -11.06
N PHE A 363 20.05 -15.85 -12.03
CA PHE A 363 18.80 -16.58 -11.86
C PHE A 363 18.96 -18.10 -12.04
N GLU A 364 20.19 -18.58 -12.14
CA GLU A 364 20.50 -20.00 -12.17
C GLU A 364 20.63 -20.50 -10.73
N GLU A 365 20.05 -21.65 -10.41
CA GLU A 365 20.29 -22.28 -9.11
C GLU A 365 21.77 -22.68 -9.06
N GLU A 366 22.50 -22.17 -8.07
CA GLU A 366 23.83 -22.70 -7.78
C GLU A 366 23.64 -24.18 -7.42
N TYR A 367 23.98 -25.08 -8.35
CA TYR A 367 24.13 -26.50 -8.08
C TYR A 367 25.30 -26.68 -7.10
N THR A 368 25.07 -26.42 -5.81
CA THR A 368 26.04 -26.80 -4.78
C THR A 368 26.01 -28.32 -4.66
N SER A 369 27.03 -28.95 -5.23
CA SER A 369 27.39 -30.35 -5.04
C SER A 369 27.90 -30.61 -3.62
#